data_AF-A0A2S8P8N4-F1
#
_entry.id   AF-A0A2S8P8N4-F1
#
_cell.length_a   1.000
_cell.length_b   1.000
_cell.length_c   1.000
_cell.angle_alpha   90.00
_cell.angle_beta   90.00
_cell.angle_gamma   90.00
#
_symmetry.space_group_name_H-M   'P 1'
#
loop_
_entity.id
_entity.type
_entity.pdbx_description
1 polymer ?
#
loop_
_entity_poly.entity_id
_entity_poly.type
_entity_poly.pdbx_seq_one_letter_code
_entity_poly.pdbx_strand_id
1 'polypeptide(L)'
;MFEGRGEKVKVALYVCRIGEGWSMVLSLDIRVDVAWWLEGGSGRRVFRWLLLDGALPLSQASWLVEQFGTERGMHQWGIAHWQAYLTRKLDFYEQASGEDEARGEYRAKRAAPLCGAFK
;
A
#
# COMPACT_ATOMS: atom_id res chain seq x y z
N MET A 1 6.17 17.83 -29.37
CA MET A 1 5.07 17.81 -28.40
C MET A 1 4.97 16.37 -27.92
N PHE A 2 5.58 16.06 -26.78
CA PHE A 2 5.65 14.68 -26.31
C PHE A 2 4.31 14.35 -25.64
N GLU A 3 3.41 13.71 -26.39
CA GLU A 3 2.38 12.86 -25.78
C GLU A 3 3.09 11.65 -25.17
N GLY A 4 3.72 11.88 -24.02
CA GLY A 4 4.11 10.81 -23.13
C GLY A 4 2.82 10.18 -22.64
N ARG A 5 2.48 8.99 -23.14
CA ARG A 5 1.74 8.01 -22.34
C ARG A 5 2.51 7.88 -21.04
N GLY A 6 2.12 8.65 -20.03
CA GLY A 6 2.67 8.55 -18.69
C GLY A 6 2.24 7.20 -18.15
N GLU A 7 3.01 6.17 -18.45
CA GLU A 7 2.87 4.87 -17.83
C GLU A 7 3.14 5.10 -16.35
N LYS A 8 2.06 5.28 -15.59
CA LYS A 8 2.13 5.61 -14.17
C LYS A 8 2.88 4.46 -13.50
N VAL A 9 4.07 4.74 -12.96
CA VAL A 9 4.87 3.76 -12.22
C VAL A 9 3.99 3.18 -11.13
N LYS A 10 3.79 1.86 -11.17
CA LYS A 10 2.99 1.13 -10.18
C LYS A 10 3.92 0.51 -9.15
N VAL A 11 3.56 0.65 -7.90
CA VAL A 11 4.27 0.10 -6.76
C VAL A 11 3.34 -0.74 -5.90
N ALA A 12 3.93 -1.70 -5.20
CA ALA A 12 3.27 -2.41 -4.12
C ALA A 12 3.27 -1.53 -2.87
N LEU A 13 2.11 -1.40 -2.24
CA LEU A 13 1.92 -0.73 -0.96
C LEU A 13 1.56 -1.79 0.08
N TYR A 14 2.28 -1.80 1.18
CA TYR A 14 2.05 -2.74 2.27
C TYR A 14 2.27 -2.07 3.62
N VAL A 15 1.73 -2.70 4.67
CA VAL A 15 1.98 -2.32 6.05
C VAL A 15 2.76 -3.42 6.73
N CYS A 16 3.71 -3.04 7.57
CA CYS A 16 4.50 -3.95 8.37
C CYS A 16 4.48 -3.52 9.84
N ARG A 17 4.50 -4.50 10.72
CA ARG A 17 4.64 -4.31 12.16
C ARG A 17 6.09 -4.49 12.53
N ILE A 18 6.70 -3.41 13.01
CA ILE A 18 8.09 -3.39 13.44
C ILE A 18 8.12 -2.95 14.91
N GLY A 19 8.53 -3.86 15.79
CA GLY A 19 8.42 -3.67 17.23
C GLY A 19 6.97 -3.49 17.67
N GLU A 20 6.69 -2.39 18.37
CA GLU A 20 5.35 -2.05 18.86
C GLU A 20 4.50 -1.25 17.85
N GLY A 21 5.11 -0.76 16.77
CA GLY A 21 4.46 0.14 15.81
C GLY A 21 4.08 -0.53 14.50
N TRP A 22 3.08 0.06 13.85
CA TRP A 22 2.82 -0.17 12.42
C TRP A 22 3.58 0.86 11.60
N SER A 23 4.02 0.46 10.41
CA SER A 23 4.64 1.32 9.42
C SER A 23 4.05 0.96 8.06
N MET A 24 3.77 1.97 7.24
CA MET A 24 3.37 1.80 5.85
C MET A 24 4.58 2.02 4.97
N VAL A 25 4.77 1.14 4.00
CA VAL A 25 5.92 1.15 3.10
C VAL A 25 5.44 0.86 1.69
N LEU A 26 6.08 1.51 0.71
CA LEU A 26 5.92 1.20 -0.70
C LEU A 26 7.19 0.53 -1.22
N SER A 27 7.04 -0.40 -2.16
CA SER A 27 8.16 -1.05 -2.86
C SER A 27 7.81 -1.29 -4.32
N LEU A 28 8.84 -1.25 -5.18
CA LEU A 28 8.71 -1.62 -6.58
C LEU A 28 8.55 -3.14 -6.76
N ASP A 29 9.17 -3.94 -5.90
CA ASP A 29 9.04 -5.40 -5.88
C ASP A 29 9.09 -5.94 -4.45
N ILE A 30 7.93 -6.33 -3.94
CA ILE A 30 7.77 -6.87 -2.58
C ILE A 30 8.64 -8.10 -2.32
N ARG A 31 9.01 -8.87 -3.36
CA ARG A 31 9.84 -10.07 -3.18
C ARG A 31 11.26 -9.71 -2.75
N VAL A 32 11.77 -8.57 -3.23
CA VAL A 32 13.09 -8.05 -2.85
C VAL A 32 13.07 -7.65 -1.38
N ASP A 33 12.03 -6.93 -0.95
CA ASP A 33 11.85 -6.51 0.44
C ASP A 33 11.73 -7.72 1.39
N VAL A 34 10.95 -8.73 1.01
CA VAL A 34 10.79 -9.97 1.81
C VAL A 34 12.11 -10.74 1.90
N ALA A 35 12.83 -10.90 0.79
CA ALA A 35 14.15 -11.54 0.79
C ALA A 35 15.11 -10.79 1.73
N TRP A 36 15.12 -9.46 1.66
CA TRP A 36 15.96 -8.62 2.52
C TRP A 36 15.65 -8.77 4.02
N TRP A 37 14.37 -8.96 4.39
CA TRP A 37 13.99 -9.22 5.78
C TRP A 37 14.36 -10.62 6.25
N LEU A 38 14.19 -11.63 5.39
CA LEU A 38 14.50 -13.02 5.70
C LEU A 38 16.00 -13.27 5.86
N GLU A 39 16.81 -12.56 5.08
CA GLU A 39 18.28 -12.60 5.17
C GLU A 39 18.83 -11.84 6.39
N GLY A 40 17.98 -11.18 7.18
CA GLY A 40 18.39 -10.43 8.37
C GLY A 40 19.08 -9.10 8.04
N GLY A 41 19.12 -8.68 6.78
CA GLY A 41 19.80 -7.47 6.32
C GLY A 41 19.19 -6.16 6.84
N SER A 42 17.96 -6.19 7.37
CA SER A 42 17.27 -4.99 7.86
C SER A 42 17.64 -4.58 9.28
N GLY A 43 18.23 -5.48 10.09
CA GLY A 43 18.37 -5.30 11.55
C GLY A 43 17.03 -5.13 12.31
N ARG A 44 15.89 -5.20 11.60
CA ARG A 44 14.54 -4.97 12.11
C ARG A 44 13.70 -6.22 11.89
N ARG A 45 13.30 -6.89 12.97
CA ARG A 45 12.37 -8.03 12.88
C ARG A 45 10.99 -7.53 12.52
N VAL A 46 10.58 -7.78 11.28
CA VAL A 46 9.19 -7.60 10.83
C VAL A 46 8.37 -8.76 11.40
N PHE A 47 7.45 -8.47 12.33
CA PHE A 47 6.66 -9.49 13.01
C PHE A 47 5.42 -9.91 12.21
N ARG A 48 4.89 -8.97 11.41
CA ARG A 48 3.72 -9.16 10.58
C ARG A 48 3.77 -8.16 9.43
N TRP A 49 3.34 -8.56 8.25
CA TRP A 49 3.13 -7.64 7.14
C TRP A 49 1.84 -7.99 6.41
N LEU A 50 1.27 -7.01 5.71
CA LEU A 50 0.05 -7.15 4.93
C LEU A 50 0.18 -6.30 3.66
N LEU A 51 0.08 -6.96 2.50
CA LEU A 51 -0.04 -6.28 1.21
C LEU A 51 -1.42 -5.61 1.12
N LEU A 52 -1.44 -4.31 0.89
CA LEU A 52 -2.68 -3.54 0.76
C LEU A 52 -3.11 -3.42 -0.69
N ASP A 53 -2.16 -3.09 -1.56
CA ASP A 53 -2.34 -3.00 -3.01
C ASP A 53 -1.01 -3.32 -3.70
N GLY A 54 -1.03 -4.08 -4.80
CA GLY A 54 0.18 -4.46 -5.55
C GLY A 54 0.46 -3.58 -6.77
N ALA A 55 -0.44 -2.66 -7.11
CA ALA A 55 -0.45 -1.96 -8.38
C ALA A 55 -0.89 -0.50 -8.22
N LEU A 56 -0.45 0.16 -7.15
CA LEU A 56 -0.84 1.52 -6.82
C LEU A 56 0.08 2.53 -7.53
N PRO A 57 -0.43 3.63 -8.12
CA PRO A 57 0.41 4.67 -8.70
C PRO A 57 1.37 5.25 -7.67
N LEU A 58 2.62 5.48 -8.06
CA LEU A 58 3.67 5.96 -7.16
C LEU A 58 3.28 7.25 -6.41
N SER A 59 2.62 8.20 -7.08
CA SER A 59 2.16 9.45 -6.46
C SER A 59 1.21 9.21 -5.29
N GLN A 60 0.24 8.30 -5.47
CA GLN A 60 -0.71 7.91 -4.42
C GLN A 60 0.00 7.13 -3.31
N ALA A 61 0.90 6.21 -3.66
CA ALA A 61 1.62 5.41 -2.68
C ALA A 61 2.54 6.27 -1.80
N SER A 62 3.25 7.24 -2.40
CA SER A 62 4.09 8.19 -1.66
C SER A 62 3.26 9.00 -0.67
N TRP A 63 2.15 9.57 -1.16
CA TRP A 63 1.25 10.35 -0.30
C TRP A 63 0.66 9.50 0.84
N LEU A 64 0.29 8.25 0.57
CA LEU A 64 -0.23 7.33 1.59
C LEU A 64 0.80 7.02 2.67
N VAL A 65 2.06 6.81 2.29
CA VAL A 65 3.17 6.59 3.23
C VAL A 65 3.42 7.85 4.06
N GLU A 66 3.45 9.03 3.44
CA GLU A 66 3.66 10.31 4.13
C GLU A 66 2.53 10.65 5.12
N GLN A 67 1.28 10.39 4.71
CA GLN A 67 0.09 10.64 5.52
C GLN A 67 -0.29 9.44 6.40
N PHE A 68 0.58 8.45 6.52
CA PHE A 68 0.33 7.29 7.35
C PHE A 68 0.31 7.70 8.83
N GLY A 69 -0.84 7.45 9.46
CA GLY A 69 -1.02 7.63 10.89
C GLY A 69 -1.52 6.36 11.52
N THR A 70 -0.89 5.95 12.62
CA THR A 70 -1.32 4.82 13.44
C THR A 70 -2.64 5.13 14.13
N GLU A 71 -3.62 4.23 14.00
CA GLU A 71 -4.92 4.35 14.66
C GLU A 71 -5.07 3.36 15.81
N ARG A 72 -5.90 3.72 16.79
CA ARG A 72 -6.21 2.86 17.94
C ARG A 72 -6.86 1.57 17.44
N GLY A 73 -6.39 0.43 17.96
CA GLY A 73 -6.92 -0.87 17.59
C GLY A 73 -6.34 -1.47 16.30
N MET A 74 -5.40 -0.81 15.61
CA MET A 74 -4.77 -1.36 14.39
C MET A 74 -4.16 -2.76 14.57
N HIS A 75 -3.76 -3.12 15.78
CA HIS A 75 -3.25 -4.46 16.10
C HIS A 75 -4.31 -5.58 15.95
N GLN A 76 -5.60 -5.24 16.03
CA GLN A 76 -6.74 -6.17 15.84
C GLN A 76 -7.35 -6.07 14.45
N TRP A 77 -6.83 -5.20 13.58
CA TRP A 77 -7.41 -4.98 12.27
C TRP A 77 -7.22 -6.21 11.37
N GLY A 78 -8.35 -6.72 10.88
CA GLY A 78 -8.40 -7.64 9.75
C GLY A 78 -8.28 -6.92 8.41
N ILE A 79 -8.22 -7.69 7.32
CA ILE A 79 -8.05 -7.19 5.94
C ILE A 79 -9.09 -6.12 5.59
N ALA A 80 -10.36 -6.32 5.95
CA ALA A 80 -11.43 -5.38 5.65
C ALA A 80 -11.21 -3.99 6.28
N HIS A 81 -10.68 -3.93 7.50
CA HIS A 81 -10.38 -2.67 8.19
C HIS A 81 -9.23 -1.92 7.50
N TRP A 82 -8.18 -2.65 7.10
CA TRP A 82 -7.08 -2.08 6.33
C TRP A 82 -7.52 -1.57 4.95
N GLN A 83 -8.40 -2.32 4.27
CA GLN A 83 -8.98 -1.90 2.99
C GLN A 83 -9.87 -0.67 3.14
N ALA A 84 -10.66 -0.57 4.22
CA ALA A 84 -11.46 0.61 4.53
C ALA A 84 -10.58 1.83 4.83
N TYR A 85 -9.51 1.65 5.61
CA TYR A 85 -8.52 2.71 5.88
C TYR A 85 -7.88 3.23 4.59
N LEU A 86 -7.41 2.31 3.74
CA LEU A 86 -6.80 2.63 2.46
C LEU A 86 -7.78 3.37 1.56
N THR A 87 -9.02 2.89 1.45
CA THR A 87 -10.05 3.51 0.61
C THR A 87 -10.35 4.93 1.06
N ARG A 88 -10.56 5.14 2.36
CA ARG A 88 -10.79 6.48 2.90
C ARG A 88 -9.62 7.42 2.61
N LYS A 89 -8.37 6.96 2.76
CA LYS A 89 -7.19 7.78 2.48
C LYS A 89 -7.05 8.10 0.99
N LEU A 90 -7.36 7.16 0.11
CA LEU A 90 -7.39 7.40 -1.34
C LEU A 90 -8.48 8.41 -1.72
N ASP A 91 -9.67 8.30 -1.14
CA ASP A 91 -10.75 9.27 -1.37
C ASP A 91 -10.31 10.69 -0.94
N PHE A 92 -9.60 10.81 0.19
CA PHE A 92 -9.00 12.09 0.62
C PHE A 92 -7.94 12.60 -0.35
N TYR A 93 -7.08 11.72 -0.87
CA TYR A 93 -6.07 12.10 -1.86
C TYR A 93 -6.74 12.65 -3.12
N GLU A 94 -7.78 11.99 -3.62
CA GLU A 94 -8.52 12.41 -4.82
C GLU A 94 -9.19 13.78 -4.61
N GLN A 95 -9.82 13.99 -3.44
CA GLN A 95 -10.41 15.28 -3.08
C GLN A 95 -9.36 16.39 -2.93
N ALA A 96 -8.18 16.06 -2.40
CA ALA A 96 -7.11 17.03 -2.15
C ALA A 96 -6.27 17.34 -3.40
N SER A 97 -6.16 16.39 -4.35
CA SER A 97 -5.39 16.57 -5.58
C SER A 97 -6.16 17.32 -6.67
N GLY A 98 -7.50 17.35 -6.60
CA GLY A 98 -8.34 17.95 -7.63
C GLY A 98 -8.31 17.20 -8.97
N GLU A 99 -7.72 15.99 -9.02
CA GLU A 99 -7.69 15.15 -10.23
C GLU A 99 -8.98 14.31 -10.32
N ASP A 100 -10.11 14.96 -10.62
CA ASP A 100 -11.41 14.29 -10.74
C ASP A 100 -11.56 13.46 -12.05
N GLU A 101 -10.54 13.40 -12.91
CA GLU A 101 -10.79 13.08 -14.34
C GLU A 101 -10.22 11.75 -14.88
N ALA A 102 -9.70 10.82 -14.09
CA ALA A 102 -8.99 9.68 -14.69
C ALA A 102 -9.18 8.28 -14.09
N ARG A 103 -10.27 7.97 -13.36
CA ARG A 103 -10.29 6.67 -12.67
C ARG A 103 -11.61 5.93 -12.41
N GLY A 104 -12.56 6.00 -13.34
CA GLY A 104 -13.64 4.99 -13.41
C GLY A 104 -13.14 3.54 -13.58
N GLU A 105 -11.87 3.34 -13.98
CA GLU A 105 -11.36 2.03 -14.39
C GLU A 105 -10.69 1.19 -13.28
N TYR A 106 -10.24 1.79 -12.17
CA TYR A 106 -9.57 1.04 -11.08
C TYR A 106 -10.54 0.41 -10.09
N ARG A 107 -11.70 1.05 -9.82
CA ARG A 107 -12.72 0.50 -8.91
C ARG A 107 -13.30 -0.82 -9.42
N ALA A 108 -13.34 -1.03 -10.73
CA ALA A 108 -13.86 -2.25 -11.34
C ALA A 108 -12.97 -3.49 -11.15
N LYS A 109 -11.69 -3.34 -10.80
CA LYS A 109 -10.71 -4.45 -10.70
C LYS A 109 -10.38 -4.91 -9.28
N ARG A 110 -10.87 -4.23 -8.23
CA ARG A 110 -10.58 -4.55 -6.79
C ARG A 110 -11.44 -5.67 -6.17
N ALA A 111 -12.30 -6.34 -6.95
CA ALA A 111 -13.21 -7.37 -6.42
C ALA A 111 -12.56 -8.75 -6.12
N ALA A 112 -11.23 -8.86 -6.05
CA ALA A 112 -10.57 -10.13 -5.70
C ALA A 112 -9.45 -9.91 -4.65
N PRO A 113 -9.66 -10.26 -3.38
CA PRO A 113 -8.58 -10.31 -2.40
C PRO A 113 -7.66 -11.50 -2.73
N LEU A 114 -6.40 -11.23 -3.07
CA LEU A 114 -5.36 -12.26 -3.12
C LEU A 114 -4.97 -12.63 -1.68
N CYS A 115 -5.61 -13.66 -1.14
CA CYS A 115 -5.18 -14.32 0.09
C CYS A 115 -4.05 -15.30 -0.27
N GLY A 116 -2.80 -14.88 -0.05
CA GLY A 116 -1.65 -15.78 -0.11
C GLY A 116 -1.44 -16.47 1.23
N ALA A 117 -2.09 -17.62 1.44
CA ALA A 117 -1.68 -18.58 2.46
C ALA A 117 -0.49 -19.37 1.89
N PHE A 118 0.71 -19.15 2.42
CA PHE A 118 1.82 -20.06 2.16
C PHE A 118 1.59 -21.34 2.99
N LYS A 119 1.49 -22.47 2.28
CA LYS A 119 1.61 -23.82 2.84
C LYS A 119 3.05 -24.12 3.19
#